data_AF-A0A7K0N538-F1
#
_entry.id   AF-A0A7K0N538-F1
#
_cell.length_a   1.000
_cell.length_b   1.000
_cell.length_c   1.000
_cell.angle_alpha   90.00
_cell.angle_beta   90.00
_cell.angle_gamma   90.00
#
_symmetry.space_group_name_H-M   'P 1'
#
loop_
_entity.id
_entity.type
_entity.pdbx_description
1 polymer ?
#
loop_
_entity_poly.entity_id
_entity_poly.type
_entity_poly.pdbx_seq_one_letter_code
_entity_poly.pdbx_strand_id
1 'polypeptide(L)'
;EDLDQLYRLSFDGSVADEHGYVAMGGSAEAISAALADSWRAGLTLAQAVRLAVDLLEKFGSEEVRALTAAQLEVAVLDRNRPRRTFNRISVNKMSELLG
;
A
#
# COMPACT_ATOMS: atom_id res chain seq x y z
N GLU A 1 -7.13 15.10 -16.68
CA GLU A 1 -6.69 15.13 -15.27
C GLU A 1 -5.68 14.02 -15.12
N ASP A 2 -4.43 14.34 -14.79
CA ASP A 2 -3.41 13.29 -14.63
C ASP A 2 -3.64 12.60 -13.28
N LEU A 3 -4.26 11.42 -13.35
CA LEU A 3 -4.49 10.52 -12.21
C LEU A 3 -3.15 9.93 -11.75
N ASP A 4 -3.04 9.55 -10.48
CA ASP A 4 -1.86 8.80 -10.01
C ASP A 4 -1.69 7.52 -10.84
N GLN A 5 -0.48 7.29 -11.36
CA GLN A 5 -0.17 6.16 -12.24
C GLN A 5 0.73 5.16 -11.52
N LEU A 6 0.39 3.87 -11.62
CA LEU A 6 1.22 2.78 -11.10
C LEU A 6 1.62 1.87 -12.25
N TYR A 7 2.90 1.53 -12.32
CA TYR A 7 3.42 0.59 -13.31
C TYR A 7 4.08 -0.57 -12.58
N ARG A 8 3.73 -1.79 -12.97
CA ARG A 8 4.34 -3.02 -12.46
C ARG A 8 5.23 -3.65 -13.52
N LEU A 9 6.49 -3.86 -13.17
CA LEU A 9 7.48 -4.54 -14.00
C LEU A 9 7.69 -5.95 -13.45
N SER A 10 7.41 -6.97 -14.25
CA SER A 10 7.64 -8.37 -13.88
C SER A 10 9.05 -8.81 -14.26
N PHE A 11 9.50 -9.95 -13.71
CA PHE A 11 10.86 -10.47 -13.91
C PHE A 11 11.17 -10.83 -15.37
N ASP A 12 10.15 -11.12 -16.18
CA ASP A 12 10.26 -11.46 -17.61
C ASP A 12 10.33 -10.22 -18.52
N GLY A 13 10.33 -9.02 -17.93
CA GLY A 13 10.34 -7.76 -18.65
C GLY A 13 8.96 -7.27 -19.11
N SER A 14 7.88 -7.96 -18.74
CA SER A 14 6.52 -7.46 -18.98
C SER A 14 6.21 -6.22 -18.12
N VAL A 15 5.47 -5.29 -18.72
CA VAL A 15 5.01 -4.05 -18.07
C VAL A 15 3.49 -4.04 -18.05
N ALA A 16 2.92 -3.82 -16.86
CA ALA A 16 1.49 -3.62 -16.66
C ALA A 16 1.22 -2.20 -16.14
N ASP A 17 0.17 -1.59 -16.67
CA ASP A 17 -0.42 -0.35 -16.17
C ASP A 17 -1.51 -0.70 -15.16
N GLU A 18 -1.32 -0.27 -13.91
CA GLU A 18 -2.12 -0.67 -12.76
C GLU A 18 -2.89 0.53 -12.21
N HIS A 19 -4.18 0.34 -11.98
CA HIS A 19 -5.08 1.42 -11.55
C HIS A 19 -5.45 1.26 -10.08
N GLY A 20 -5.10 2.26 -9.27
CA GLY A 20 -5.52 2.38 -7.88
C GLY A 20 -4.63 1.66 -6.86
N TYR A 21 -4.28 0.40 -7.09
CA TYR A 21 -3.44 -0.39 -6.18
C TYR A 21 -2.57 -1.41 -6.92
N VAL A 22 -1.50 -1.85 -6.24
CA VAL A 22 -0.63 -2.95 -6.68
C VAL A 22 -0.20 -3.76 -5.46
N ALA A 23 -0.25 -5.09 -5.56
CA ALA A 23 0.39 -5.99 -4.59
C ALA A 23 1.46 -6.84 -5.30
N MET A 24 2.59 -7.07 -4.64
CA MET A 24 3.72 -7.83 -5.19
C MET A 24 4.41 -8.65 -4.10
N GLY A 25 4.92 -9.83 -4.49
CA GLY A 25 5.66 -10.73 -3.61
C GLY A 25 4.75 -11.55 -2.69
N GLY A 26 5.21 -12.76 -2.33
CA GLY A 26 4.45 -13.68 -1.47
C GLY A 26 3.04 -13.97 -2.04
N SER A 27 2.04 -13.89 -1.17
CA SER A 27 0.62 -14.11 -1.48
C SER A 27 -0.06 -12.91 -2.18
N ALA A 28 0.56 -12.39 -3.24
CA ALA A 28 0.11 -11.17 -3.92
C ALA A 28 -1.29 -11.29 -4.54
N GLU A 29 -1.67 -12.47 -5.03
CA GLU A 29 -2.98 -12.74 -5.64
C GLU A 29 -4.11 -12.60 -4.62
N ALA A 30 -3.93 -13.14 -3.40
CA ALA A 30 -4.92 -13.04 -2.33
C ALA A 30 -5.12 -11.59 -1.86
N ILE A 31 -4.02 -10.84 -1.72
CA ILE A 31 -4.06 -9.42 -1.35
C ILE A 31 -4.72 -8.61 -2.47
N SER A 32 -4.40 -8.87 -3.74
CA SER A 32 -4.99 -8.17 -4.89
C SER A 32 -6.49 -8.40 -5.00
N ALA A 33 -6.95 -9.63 -4.75
CA ALA A 33 -8.39 -9.94 -4.71
C ALA A 33 -9.09 -9.18 -3.59
N ALA A 34 -8.53 -9.17 -2.38
CA ALA A 34 -9.11 -8.44 -1.25
C ALA A 34 -9.10 -6.91 -1.43
N LEU A 35 -8.06 -6.38 -2.12
CA LEU A 35 -8.00 -4.97 -2.51
C LEU A 35 -9.08 -4.62 -3.53
N ALA A 36 -9.39 -5.52 -4.48
CA ALA A 36 -10.46 -5.29 -5.46
C ALA A 36 -11.82 -5.01 -4.79
N ASP A 37 -12.10 -5.70 -3.68
CA ASP A 37 -13.37 -5.56 -2.95
C ASP A 37 -13.38 -4.38 -1.98
N SER A 38 -12.21 -4.01 -1.42
CA SER A 38 -12.12 -3.10 -0.28
C SER A 38 -11.57 -1.72 -0.62
N TRP A 39 -10.80 -1.60 -1.69
CA TRP A 39 -10.22 -0.34 -2.13
C TRP A 39 -11.25 0.52 -2.85
N ARG A 40 -11.13 1.84 -2.67
CA ARG A 40 -11.90 2.83 -3.43
C ARG A 40 -11.10 4.10 -3.61
N ALA A 41 -11.42 4.86 -4.65
CA ALA A 41 -10.86 6.20 -4.81
C ALA A 41 -11.25 7.11 -3.63
N GLY A 42 -10.35 8.03 -3.27
CA GLY A 42 -10.58 9.03 -2.23
C GLY A 42 -10.47 8.54 -0.78
N LEU A 43 -9.84 7.39 -0.53
CA LEU A 43 -9.45 7.00 0.83
C LEU A 43 -8.50 8.05 1.44
N THR A 44 -8.71 8.36 2.71
CA THR A 44 -7.71 9.15 3.45
C THR A 44 -6.45 8.33 3.68
N LEU A 45 -5.32 8.98 3.96
CA LEU A 45 -4.07 8.28 4.27
C LEU A 45 -4.25 7.23 5.37
N ALA A 46 -4.96 7.57 6.46
CA ALA A 46 -5.20 6.64 7.56
C ALA A 46 -6.07 5.44 7.13
N GLN A 47 -7.09 5.66 6.29
CA GLN A 47 -7.92 4.58 5.77
C GLN A 47 -7.13 3.64 4.84
N ALA A 48 -6.34 4.20 3.92
CA ALA A 48 -5.52 3.42 2.99
C ALA A 48 -4.45 2.60 3.74
N VAL A 49 -3.79 3.20 4.74
CA VAL A 49 -2.79 2.53 5.57
C VAL A 49 -3.40 1.39 6.38
N ARG A 50 -4.52 1.62 7.07
CA ARG A 50 -5.19 0.56 7.84
C ARG A 50 -5.66 -0.58 6.94
N LEU A 51 -6.27 -0.26 5.79
CA LEU A 51 -6.66 -1.27 4.82
C LEU A 51 -5.47 -2.13 4.39
N ALA A 52 -4.35 -1.50 3.99
CA ALA A 52 -3.17 -2.23 3.56
C ALA A 52 -2.60 -3.13 4.67
N VAL A 53 -2.53 -2.63 5.91
CA VAL A 53 -2.05 -3.40 7.07
C VAL A 53 -2.98 -4.56 7.37
N ASP A 54 -4.30 -4.34 7.46
CA ASP A 54 -5.29 -5.39 7.70
C ASP A 54 -5.18 -6.54 6.68
N LEU A 55 -4.91 -6.22 5.41
CA LEU A 55 -4.74 -7.22 4.36
C LEU A 55 -3.39 -7.94 4.46
N LEU A 56 -2.31 -7.23 4.81
CA LEU A 56 -1.01 -7.85 5.06
C LEU A 56 -1.02 -8.77 6.29
N GLU A 57 -1.75 -8.42 7.34
CA GLU A 57 -1.92 -9.25 8.53
C GLU A 57 -2.68 -10.55 8.21
N LYS A 58 -3.72 -10.47 7.37
CA LYS A 58 -4.59 -11.60 7.01
C LYS A 58 -3.99 -12.53 5.96
N PHE A 59 -3.30 -11.97 4.96
CA PHE A 59 -2.91 -12.70 3.75
C PHE A 59 -1.39 -12.68 3.51
N GLY A 60 -0.62 -11.85 4.21
CA GLY A 60 0.82 -11.70 4.01
C GLY A 60 1.67 -12.85 4.56
N SER A 61 1.08 -13.81 5.26
CA SER A 61 1.72 -15.04 5.74
C SER A 61 0.72 -16.20 5.74
N GLU A 62 1.19 -17.42 5.99
CA GLU A 62 0.34 -18.62 6.11
C GLU A 62 -0.66 -18.52 7.27
N GLU A 63 -0.25 -17.85 8.35
CA GLU A 63 -1.08 -17.56 9.51
C GLU A 63 -1.38 -16.07 9.63
N VAL A 64 -2.53 -15.75 10.21
CA VAL A 64 -2.88 -14.37 10.56
C VAL A 64 -1.97 -13.89 11.67
N ARG A 65 -1.33 -12.74 11.48
CA ARG A 65 -0.44 -12.14 12.49
C ARG A 65 -0.65 -10.64 12.59
N ALA A 66 -0.56 -10.11 13.80
CA ALA A 66 -0.55 -8.67 14.01
C ALA A 66 0.79 -8.06 13.58
N LEU A 67 0.75 -6.90 12.93
CA LEU A 67 1.90 -6.14 12.47
C LEU A 67 2.02 -4.84 13.27
N THR A 68 3.16 -4.66 13.91
CA THR A 68 3.48 -3.41 14.60
C THR A 68 4.03 -2.37 13.62
N ALA A 69 3.91 -1.09 13.99
CA ALA A 69 4.47 0.02 13.21
C ALA A 69 5.98 -0.14 12.90
N ALA A 70 6.74 -0.80 13.77
CA ALA A 70 8.17 -1.01 13.59
C ALA A 70 8.50 -2.13 12.56
N GLN A 71 7.53 -2.97 12.20
CA GLN A 71 7.69 -4.06 11.23
C GLN A 71 7.32 -3.63 9.79
N LEU A 72 6.91 -2.38 9.60
CA LEU A 72 6.42 -1.85 8.33
C LEU A 72 7.35 -0.74 7.83
N GLU A 73 7.74 -0.81 6.55
CA GLU A 73 8.31 0.33 5.84
C GLU A 73 7.22 1.01 5.02
N VAL A 74 6.95 2.29 5.29
CA VAL A 74 5.85 3.03 4.66
C VAL A 74 6.34 4.37 4.14
N ALA A 75 5.94 4.71 2.91
CA ALA A 75 6.21 6.00 2.29
C ALA A 75 5.03 6.44 1.42
N VAL A 76 4.97 7.74 1.12
CA VAL A 76 3.97 8.35 0.25
C VAL A 76 4.63 9.22 -0.81
N LEU A 77 3.93 9.40 -1.93
CA LEU A 77 4.18 10.47 -2.88
C LEU A 77 3.15 11.59 -2.62
N ASP A 78 3.55 12.60 -1.85
CA ASP A 78 2.65 13.69 -1.47
C ASP A 78 2.66 14.82 -2.52
N ARG A 79 1.58 14.88 -3.30
CA ARG A 79 1.35 15.89 -4.34
C ARG A 79 1.22 17.32 -3.83
N ASN A 80 0.99 17.52 -2.52
CA ASN A 80 0.87 18.86 -1.94
C ASN A 80 2.25 19.50 -1.67
N ARG A 81 3.34 18.74 -1.85
CA ARG A 81 4.70 19.25 -1.66
C ARG A 81 5.18 19.96 -2.94
N PRO A 82 5.89 21.10 -2.82
CA PRO A 82 6.30 21.90 -3.98
C PRO A 82 7.40 21.27 -4.84
N ARG A 83 8.08 20.22 -4.37
CA ARG A 83 9.17 19.57 -5.10
C ARG A 83 9.23 18.06 -4.87
N ARG A 84 10.16 17.58 -4.04
CA ARG A 84 10.31 16.14 -3.75
C ARG A 84 9.05 15.65 -3.04
N THR A 85 8.23 14.89 -3.76
CA THR A 85 6.95 14.37 -3.26
C THR A 85 7.15 13.15 -2.36
N PHE A 86 8.21 12.37 -2.60
CA PHE A 86 8.56 11.22 -1.77
C PHE A 86 8.79 11.61 -0.32
N ASN A 87 8.05 10.97 0.58
CA ASN A 87 8.15 11.16 2.01
C ASN A 87 8.00 9.83 2.75
N ARG A 88 9.02 9.45 3.53
CA ARG A 88 8.91 8.29 4.45
C ARG A 88 8.03 8.66 5.63
N ILE A 89 7.21 7.71 6.07
CA ILE A 89 6.43 7.81 7.30
C ILE A 89 7.26 7.21 8.43
N SER A 90 7.48 7.97 9.50
CA SER A 90 8.23 7.48 10.66
C SER A 90 7.41 6.47 11.46
N VAL A 91 8.08 5.63 12.26
CA VAL A 91 7.42 4.66 13.15
C VAL A 91 6.41 5.36 14.08
N ASN A 92 6.76 6.50 14.68
CA ASN A 92 5.83 7.26 15.53
C ASN A 92 4.58 7.69 14.77
N LYS A 93 4.75 8.20 13.54
CA LYS A 93 3.61 8.61 12.72
C LYS A 93 2.78 7.41 12.27
N MET A 94 3.43 6.29 12.01
CA MET A 94 2.76 5.03 11.68
C MET A 94 1.92 4.53 12.86
N SER A 95 2.44 4.58 14.09
CA SER A 95 1.66 4.24 15.29
C SER A 95 0.41 5.11 15.43
N GLU A 96 0.52 6.44 15.23
CA GLU A 96 -0.65 7.34 15.23
C GLU A 96 -1.68 7.00 14.14
N LEU A 97 -1.23 6.54 12.97
CA LEU A 97 -2.11 6.17 11.87
C LEU A 97 -2.84 4.84 12.15
N LEU A 98 -2.20 3.91 12.84
CA LEU A 98 -2.82 2.64 13.24
C LEU A 98 -3.83 2.84 14.37
N GLY A 99 -3.56 3.75 15.31
CA GLY A 99 -4.42 4.05 16.46
C GLY A 99 -3.73 3.66 17.75
#